data_AF-A0A127SQ83-F1
#
_entry.id   AF-A0A127SQ83-F1
#
_cell.length_a   1.000
_cell.length_b   1.000
_cell.length_c   1.000
_cell.angle_alpha   90.00
_cell.angle_beta   90.00
_cell.angle_gamma   90.00
#
_symmetry.space_group_name_H-M   'P 1'
#
loop_
_entity.id
_entity.type
_entity.pdbx_description
1 polymer ?
#
loop_
_entity_poly.entity_id
_entity_poly.type
_entity_poly.pdbx_seq_one_letter_code
_entity_poly.pdbx_strand_id
1 'polypeptide(L)' 'MVPWFSFSAFNLNIFGDGTYLLPIFTMGKTFEENEKTMLPLAIQVHHAVCDGYHLGKFIETLQANINEFDA' A
#
# COMPACT_ATOMS: atom_id res chain seq x y z
N MET A 1 1.29 -9.95 3.08
CA MET A 1 1.14 -9.37 4.44
C MET A 1 2.34 -9.82 5.28
N VAL A 2 2.97 -8.90 6.02
CA VAL A 2 4.13 -9.14 6.89
C VAL A 2 3.77 -8.68 8.32
N PRO A 3 3.02 -9.49 9.09
CA PRO A 3 2.41 -9.05 10.34
C PRO A 3 3.37 -8.96 11.53
N TRP A 4 4.63 -9.37 11.37
CA TRP A 4 5.59 -9.49 12.48
C TRP A 4 6.26 -8.17 12.86
N PHE A 5 6.41 -7.22 11.93
CA PHE A 5 7.08 -5.95 12.17
C PHE A 5 6.45 -4.81 11.39
N SER A 6 6.60 -3.60 11.92
CA SER A 6 6.21 -2.35 11.26
C SER A 6 7.39 -1.86 10.43
N PHE A 7 7.13 -1.36 9.22
CA PHE A 7 8.15 -0.79 8.34
C PHE A 7 7.81 0.65 7.98
N SER A 8 8.84 1.45 7.71
CA SER A 8 8.69 2.79 7.10
C SER A 8 8.82 2.75 5.57
N ALA A 9 9.50 1.74 5.03
CA ALA A 9 9.64 1.51 3.59
C ALA A 9 9.69 0.02 3.28
N PHE A 10 9.09 -0.37 2.17
CA PHE A 10 9.14 -1.74 1.64
C PHE A 10 9.12 -1.68 0.11
N ASN A 11 10.08 -2.36 -0.53
CA ASN A 11 10.20 -2.41 -1.98
C ASN A 11 10.42 -3.86 -2.42
N LEU A 12 9.70 -4.29 -3.44
CA LEU A 12 9.93 -5.57 -4.10
C LEU A 12 10.78 -5.33 -5.35
N ASN A 13 11.90 -6.05 -5.45
CA ASN A 13 12.65 -6.11 -6.69
C ASN A 13 12.18 -7.33 -7.48
N ILE A 14 11.32 -7.11 -8.47
CA ILE A 14 10.70 -8.17 -9.27
C ILE A 14 11.50 -8.35 -10.54
N PHE A 15 12.11 -9.53 -10.68
CA PHE A 15 12.78 -9.95 -11.91
C PHE A 15 11.75 -10.63 -12.82
N GLY A 16 11.54 -10.08 -14.01
CA GLY A 16 10.61 -10.60 -15.00
C GLY A 16 10.77 -9.91 -16.34
N ASP A 17 9.95 -10.30 -17.31
CA ASP A 17 9.92 -9.76 -18.68
C ASP A 17 9.15 -8.43 -18.82
N GLY A 18 8.75 -7.82 -17.68
CA GLY A 18 7.98 -6.57 -17.66
C GLY A 18 6.48 -6.73 -17.97
N THR A 19 5.97 -7.97 -18.03
CA THR A 19 4.55 -8.23 -18.32
C THR A 19 3.66 -8.31 -17.08
N TYR A 20 4.25 -8.26 -15.89
CA TYR A 20 3.49 -8.23 -14.64
C TYR A 20 2.95 -6.82 -14.36
N LEU A 21 1.68 -6.61 -14.69
CA LEU A 21 1.03 -5.31 -14.59
C LEU A 21 0.14 -5.13 -13.36
N LEU A 22 -0.12 -6.21 -12.61
CA LEU A 22 -1.02 -6.17 -11.46
C LEU A 22 -0.35 -5.42 -10.29
N PRO A 23 -1.10 -4.58 -9.54
CA PRO A 23 -0.58 -3.93 -8.35
C PRO A 23 -0.31 -4.95 -7.25
N ILE A 24 0.77 -4.75 -6.48
CA ILE A 24 1.09 -5.56 -5.30
C ILE A 24 1.00 -4.70 -4.05
N PHE A 25 0.22 -5.17 -3.08
CA PHE A 25 0.05 -4.53 -1.78
C PHE A 25 0.81 -5.30 -0.70
N THR A 26 1.71 -4.61 0.01
CA THR A 26 2.38 -5.16 1.19
C THR A 26 1.94 -4.39 2.43
N MET A 27 1.29 -5.10 3.36
CA MET A 27 0.88 -4.57 4.66
C MET A 27 1.80 -5.06 5.76
N GLY A 28 2.21 -4.16 6.66
CA GLY A 28 3.03 -4.46 7.84
C GLY A 28 2.22 -4.65 9.12
N LYS A 29 2.90 -4.83 10.24
CA LYS A 29 2.28 -4.80 11.58
C LYS A 29 1.76 -3.40 11.90
N THR A 30 0.53 -3.29 12.41
CA THR A 30 -0.02 -2.02 12.90
C THR A 30 0.72 -1.54 14.15
N PHE A 31 0.69 -0.23 14.38
CA PHE A 31 1.30 0.40 15.54
C PHE A 31 0.51 1.66 15.94
N GLU A 32 0.66 2.11 17.18
CA GLU A 32 0.02 3.33 17.69
C GLU A 32 0.91 4.54 17.48
N GLU A 33 0.35 5.62 16.94
CA GLU A 33 1.02 6.92 16.80
C GLU A 33 -0.02 8.03 16.93
N ASN A 34 0.23 9.01 17.82
CA ASN A 34 -0.66 10.16 18.04
C ASN A 34 -2.14 9.75 18.27
N GLU A 35 -2.37 8.75 19.13
CA GLU A 35 -3.70 8.21 19.44
C GLU A 35 -4.44 7.58 18.23
N LYS A 36 -3.70 7.22 17.18
CA LYS A 36 -4.21 6.53 16.01
C LYS A 36 -3.50 5.19 15.81
N THR A 37 -4.27 4.17 15.46
CA THR A 37 -3.71 2.93 14.91
C THR A 37 -3.29 3.14 13.46
N MET A 38 -2.00 3.09 13.20
CA MET A 38 -1.39 3.25 11.88
C MET A 38 -1.12 1.88 11.24
N LEU A 39 -1.32 1.78 9.93
CA LEU A 39 -1.02 0.59 9.12
C LEU A 39 0.08 0.90 8.08
N PRO A 40 1.26 0.27 8.18
CA PRO A 40 2.25 0.33 7.10
C PRO A 40 1.70 -0.31 5.82
N LEU A 41 1.65 0.46 4.74
CA LEU A 41 1.21 0.01 3.41
C LEU A 41 2.20 0.44 2.35
N ALA A 42 2.75 -0.53 1.61
CA ALA A 42 3.53 -0.29 0.40
C ALA A 42 2.76 -0.82 -0.80
N ILE A 43 2.72 -0.02 -1.87
CA ILE A 43 2.01 -0.35 -3.11
C ILE A 43 3.03 -0.29 -4.24
N GLN A 44 3.22 -1.41 -4.92
CA GLN A 44 4.06 -1.46 -6.12
C GLN A 44 3.17 -1.61 -7.36
N VAL A 45 3.41 -0.76 -8.35
CA VAL A 45 2.66 -0.71 -9.61
C VAL A 45 3.60 -0.68 -10.79
N HIS A 46 3.12 -1.14 -11.95
CA HIS A 46 3.86 -1.03 -13.20
C HIS A 46 3.54 0.29 -13.90
N HIS A 47 4.57 1.05 -14.28
CA HIS A 47 4.40 2.41 -14.80
C HIS A 47 3.71 2.49 -16.17
N ALA A 48 3.65 1.37 -16.89
CA ALA A 48 2.92 1.27 -18.16
C ALA A 48 1.39 1.34 -18.01
N VAL A 49 0.85 1.11 -16.81
CA VAL A 49 -0.61 1.12 -16.55
C VAL A 49 -1.03 2.03 -15.39
N CYS A 50 -0.08 2.43 -14.54
CA CYS A 50 -0.33 3.34 -13.43
C CYS A 50 0.76 4.41 -13.37
N ASP A 51 0.38 5.65 -13.12
CA ASP A 51 1.29 6.73 -12.78
C ASP A 51 1.03 7.21 -11.34
N GLY A 52 1.72 8.29 -10.93
CA GLY A 52 1.55 8.87 -9.60
C GLY A 52 0.14 9.39 -9.32
N TYR A 53 -0.60 9.84 -10.33
CA TYR A 53 -1.97 10.32 -10.17
C TYR A 53 -2.91 9.17 -9.79
N HIS A 54 -2.83 8.05 -10.50
CA HIS A 54 -3.66 6.87 -10.20
C HIS A 54 -3.40 6.36 -8.78
N LEU A 55 -2.13 6.31 -8.37
CA LEU A 55 -1.76 5.86 -7.03
C LEU A 55 -2.24 6.82 -5.95
N GLY A 56 -2.07 8.13 -6.15
CA GLY A 56 -2.57 9.16 -5.23
C GLY A 56 -4.09 9.06 -5.05
N LYS A 57 -4.82 8.95 -6.16
CA LYS A 57 -6.29 8.82 -6.12
C LYS A 57 -6.76 7.56 -5.39
N PHE A 58 -6.05 6.44 -5.59
CA PHE A 58 -6.32 5.20 -4.87
C PHE A 58 -6.13 5.37 -3.36
N ILE A 59 -5.01 5.96 -2.91
CA ILE A 59 -4.72 6.13 -1.48
C ILE A 59 -5.76 7.02 -0.80
N GLU A 60 -6.15 8.14 -1.43
CA GLU A 60 -7.21 9.02 -0.92
C GLU A 60 -8.53 8.25 -0.74
N THR A 61 -8.92 7.49 -1.76
CA THR A 61 -10.18 6.72 -1.76
C THR A 61 -10.13 5.60 -0.72
N LEU A 62 -8.99 4.91 -0.60
CA LEU A 62 -8.79 3.87 0.40
C LEU A 62 -8.93 4.42 1.82
N GLN A 63 -8.29 5.56 2.12
CA GLN A 63 -8.38 6.17 3.44
C GLN A 63 -9.81 6.64 3.76
N ALA A 64 -10.51 7.24 2.79
CA ALA A 64 -11.91 7.63 2.96
C ALA A 64 -12.80 6.41 3.28
N ASN A 65 -12.66 5.34 2.50
CA ASN A 65 -13.41 4.10 2.73
C ASN A 65 -13.12 3.47 4.10
N ILE A 66 -11.87 3.50 4.57
CA ILE A 66 -11.51 3.00 5.91
C ILE A 66 -12.19 3.83 7.00
N ASN A 67 -12.23 5.15 6.86
CA ASN A 67 -12.85 6.04 7.84
C ASN A 67 -14.37 5.87 7.91
N GLU A 68 -15.00 5.48 6.80
CA GLU A 68 -16.45 5.26 6.67
C GLU A 68 -16.85 3.78 6.87
N PHE A 69 -15.89 2.89 7.11
CA PHE A 69 -16.17 1.47 7.24
C PHE A 69 -16.80 1.17 8.61
N ASP A 70 -18.12 0.97 8.61
CA ASP A 70 -18.84 0.42 9.76
C ASP A 70 -18.59 -1.10 9.83
N ALA A 71 -17.93 -1.54 10.92
CA ALA A 71 -17.56 -2.93 11.17
C ALA A 71 -18.67 -3.75 11.84
#